data_AF-A0A4V2XU03-F1
#
_entry.id   AF-A0A4V2XU03-F1
#
_cell.length_a   1.000
_cell.length_b   1.000
_cell.length_c   1.000
_cell.angle_alpha   90.00
_cell.angle_beta   90.00
_cell.angle_gamma   90.00
#
_symmetry.space_group_name_H-M   'P 1'
#
loop_
_entity.id
_entity.type
_entity.pdbx_description
1 polymer ?
#
loop_
_entity_poly.entity_id
_entity_poly.type
_entity_poly.pdbx_seq_one_letter_code
_entity_poly.pdbx_strand_id
1 'polypeptide(L)'
;MQPDGGTVTVSAAEVTAPDANGGKGVAVISEKFWSYIALLDGVVTPDRCTRLVERLAAAGEAGVRQFADDLAAAVNALDTPQHMSQAVWDVSEPADSPPVPMSDDVFLYARLAVVAAGLRTWRQVVADPGSLSGRWQVASAEELLEVAPRALEIATGLDWDHTPVVDVAAGSNDAAWGTTAVEDNDKWWNWYMCGHEYDEKAVRDGFDSVAYDLERAIDSDAAWRAWWSNAGVPDLEVYPYYTWSVVPKPRLGKGRKVVRVHYGFDAAILHRASTQDLPQLAAEHQRAMLLFVQSKLGLPETPPLPVLP
;
A
#
# COMPACT_ATOMS: atom_id res chain seq x y z
N MET A 1 16.38 48.21 42.44
CA MET A 1 16.94 47.68 41.20
C MET A 1 16.56 46.19 41.15
N GLN A 2 15.36 45.92 40.64
CA GLN A 2 14.84 44.56 40.40
C GLN A 2 15.22 44.17 38.96
N PRO A 3 15.59 42.91 38.69
CA PRO A 3 15.60 42.41 37.33
C PRO A 3 14.24 41.76 36.99
N ASP A 4 13.61 42.29 35.96
CA ASP A 4 12.39 41.78 35.34
C ASP A 4 12.60 40.40 34.72
N GLY A 5 11.68 39.49 35.05
CA GLY A 5 11.52 38.20 34.38
C GLY A 5 10.67 38.38 33.11
N GLY A 6 11.28 38.12 31.95
CA GLY A 6 10.57 37.99 30.69
C GLY A 6 10.52 36.53 30.26
N THR A 7 9.42 35.83 30.57
CA THR A 7 9.11 34.52 30.03
C THR A 7 8.56 34.70 28.61
N VAL A 8 9.32 34.30 27.59
CA VAL A 8 8.86 34.26 26.21
C VAL A 8 8.17 32.92 25.97
N THR A 9 6.84 32.94 25.89
CA THR A 9 6.04 31.83 25.38
C THR A 9 6.17 31.79 23.85
N VAL A 10 6.78 30.73 23.33
CA VAL A 10 6.82 30.44 21.90
C VAL A 10 5.49 29.76 21.53
N SER A 11 4.68 30.46 20.74
CA SER A 11 3.44 29.93 20.16
C SER A 11 3.78 28.96 19.03
N ALA A 12 3.20 27.76 19.07
CA ALA A 12 3.24 26.81 17.95
C ALA A 12 2.48 27.44 16.76
N ALA A 13 3.16 27.56 15.63
CA ALA A 13 2.57 28.05 14.39
C ALA A 13 2.32 26.82 13.49
N GLU A 14 1.03 26.52 13.26
CA GLU A 14 0.60 25.58 12.23
C GLU A 14 1.13 26.05 10.87
N VAL A 15 1.66 25.12 10.08
CA VAL A 15 2.19 25.43 8.75
C VAL A 15 1.21 24.97 7.69
N THR A 16 0.46 25.92 7.16
CA THR A 16 -0.40 25.78 5.98
C THR A 16 0.42 26.07 4.71
N ALA A 17 0.28 25.19 3.70
CA ALA A 17 0.73 25.47 2.34
C ALA A 17 -0.22 26.48 1.66
N PRO A 18 0.23 27.27 0.66
CA PRO A 18 -0.59 28.32 0.07
C PRO A 18 -1.78 27.77 -0.73
N ASP A 19 -2.96 28.31 -0.45
CA ASP A 19 -4.24 27.98 -1.05
C ASP A 19 -4.34 28.36 -2.54
N ALA A 20 -4.68 27.39 -3.37
CA ALA A 20 -5.35 27.62 -4.64
C ALA A 20 -6.57 26.69 -4.74
N ASN A 21 -7.76 27.28 -4.58
CA ASN A 21 -9.11 26.73 -4.82
C ASN A 21 -9.64 25.62 -3.90
N GLY A 22 -10.37 26.06 -2.87
CA GLY A 22 -11.72 25.62 -2.49
C GLY A 22 -12.11 24.14 -2.62
N GLY A 23 -12.17 23.45 -1.47
CA GLY A 23 -13.28 22.52 -1.21
C GLY A 23 -12.98 21.03 -0.99
N LYS A 24 -11.83 20.65 -0.45
CA LYS A 24 -11.62 19.47 0.43
C LYS A 24 -10.51 19.86 1.38
N GLY A 25 -10.67 19.62 2.69
CA GLY A 25 -9.70 20.07 3.69
C GLY A 25 -8.30 19.58 3.31
N VAL A 26 -7.36 20.50 3.09
CA VAL A 26 -5.96 20.16 2.91
C VAL A 26 -5.55 19.41 4.18
N ALA A 27 -5.18 18.13 4.03
CA ALA A 27 -4.73 17.33 5.15
C ALA A 27 -3.52 18.02 5.77
N VAL A 28 -3.68 18.52 7.00
CA VAL A 28 -2.60 19.20 7.72
C VAL A 28 -1.63 18.13 8.23
N ILE A 29 -0.46 18.04 7.60
CA ILE A 29 0.60 17.11 8.00
C ILE A 29 1.16 17.55 9.36
N SER A 30 1.10 16.66 10.36
CA SER A 30 1.46 17.02 11.74
C SER A 30 2.96 17.27 11.95
N GLU A 31 3.32 18.13 12.92
CA GLU A 31 4.73 18.28 13.35
C GLU A 31 5.32 16.96 13.88
N LYS A 32 4.46 16.12 14.49
CA LYS A 32 4.85 14.83 15.03
C LYS A 32 5.31 13.87 13.94
N PHE A 33 4.66 13.88 12.78
CA PHE A 33 5.11 13.13 11.60
C PHE A 33 6.55 13.49 11.22
N TRP A 34 6.86 14.78 11.11
CA TRP A 34 8.22 15.22 10.78
C TRP A 34 9.25 14.85 11.84
N SER A 35 8.86 14.79 13.12
CA SER A 35 9.74 14.27 14.18
C SER A 35 10.06 12.78 14.03
N TYR A 36 9.15 11.99 13.46
CA TYR A 36 9.38 10.59 13.13
C TYR A 36 10.27 10.44 11.89
N ILE A 37 9.97 11.19 10.82
CA ILE A 37 10.80 11.21 9.62
C ILE A 37 12.24 11.63 9.91
N ALA A 38 12.46 12.53 10.88
CA ALA A 38 13.80 12.93 11.30
C ALA A 38 14.67 11.76 11.82
N LEU A 39 14.06 10.64 12.26
CA LEU A 39 14.80 9.42 12.65
C LEU A 39 15.48 8.74 11.46
N LEU A 40 14.99 8.99 10.24
CA LEU A 40 15.59 8.52 9.01
C LEU A 40 16.81 9.34 8.62
N ASP A 41 16.99 10.57 9.14
CA ASP A 41 18.16 11.42 8.87
C ASP A 41 18.53 11.45 7.37
N GLY A 42 17.51 11.59 6.51
CA GLY A 42 17.64 11.65 5.05
C GLY A 42 18.03 10.36 4.34
N VAL A 43 18.10 9.22 5.04
CA VAL A 43 18.52 7.93 4.47
C VAL A 43 17.56 6.82 4.87
N VAL A 44 17.03 6.13 3.87
CA VAL A 44 16.12 4.99 4.06
C VAL A 44 16.97 3.73 4.07
N THR A 45 17.07 3.11 5.25
CA THR A 45 17.82 1.85 5.44
C THR A 45 17.01 0.93 6.34
N PRO A 46 17.19 -0.40 6.23
CA PRO A 46 16.47 -1.35 7.09
C PRO A 46 16.60 -1.04 8.60
N ASP A 47 17.79 -0.64 9.06
CA ASP A 47 18.03 -0.29 10.47
C ASP A 47 17.28 0.98 10.89
N ARG A 48 17.26 2.02 10.05
CA ARG A 48 16.56 3.29 10.34
C ARG A 48 15.04 3.09 10.28
N CYS A 49 14.54 2.34 9.30
CA CYS A 49 13.13 1.95 9.23
C CYS A 49 12.71 1.11 10.44
N THR A 50 13.56 0.17 10.90
CA THR A 50 13.28 -0.63 12.10
C THR A 50 13.13 0.25 13.35
N ARG A 51 14.02 1.24 13.55
CA ARG A 51 13.89 2.18 14.68
C ARG A 51 12.62 3.04 14.58
N LEU A 52 12.27 3.47 13.37
CA LEU A 52 11.04 4.21 13.13
C LEU A 52 9.80 3.36 13.44
N VAL A 53 9.79 2.10 13.01
CA VAL A 53 8.76 1.09 13.32
C VAL A 53 8.59 0.92 14.83
N GLU A 54 9.69 0.69 15.56
CA GLU A 54 9.66 0.53 17.03
C GLU A 54 9.10 1.78 17.71
N ARG A 55 9.53 2.97 17.26
CA ARG A 55 9.07 4.24 17.82
C ARG A 55 7.59 4.49 17.58
N LEU A 56 7.10 4.17 16.39
CA LEU A 56 5.68 4.27 16.02
C LEU A 56 4.83 3.24 16.77
N ALA A 57 5.30 2.00 16.87
CA ALA A 57 4.59 0.97 17.62
C ALA A 57 4.41 1.37 19.09
N ALA A 58 5.44 1.95 19.71
CA ALA A 58 5.36 2.50 21.07
C ALA A 58 4.41 3.70 21.23
N ALA A 59 4.06 4.39 20.13
CA ALA A 59 3.06 5.46 20.13
C ALA A 59 1.61 4.93 20.09
N GLY A 60 1.44 3.62 19.88
CA GLY A 60 0.15 2.94 19.81
C GLY A 60 -0.57 3.15 18.48
N GLU A 61 -1.64 2.39 18.28
CA GLU A 61 -2.40 2.31 17.03
C GLU A 61 -2.78 3.68 16.45
N ALA A 62 -3.33 4.59 17.27
CA ALA A 62 -3.75 5.90 16.80
C ALA A 62 -2.56 6.72 16.24
N GLY A 63 -1.37 6.57 16.84
CA GLY A 63 -0.16 7.20 16.34
C GLY A 63 0.32 6.61 15.02
N VAL A 64 0.17 5.30 14.83
CA VAL A 64 0.54 4.62 13.58
C VAL A 64 -0.40 5.02 12.44
N ARG A 65 -1.72 5.04 12.67
CA ARG A 65 -2.71 5.46 11.65
C ARG A 65 -2.51 6.91 11.24
N GLN A 66 -2.30 7.82 12.21
CA GLN A 66 -1.99 9.22 11.91
C GLN A 66 -0.69 9.37 11.11
N PHE A 67 0.35 8.58 11.41
CA PHE A 67 1.58 8.60 10.62
C PHE A 67 1.32 8.19 9.16
N ALA A 68 0.49 7.18 8.93
CA ALA A 68 0.14 6.76 7.57
C ALA A 68 -0.66 7.83 6.82
N ASP A 69 -1.62 8.48 7.48
CA ASP A 69 -2.39 9.59 6.90
C ASP A 69 -1.47 10.78 6.54
N ASP A 70 -0.55 11.13 7.44
CA ASP A 70 0.42 12.22 7.25
C ASP A 70 1.44 11.89 6.13
N LEU A 71 1.91 10.64 6.06
CA LEU A 71 2.78 10.17 4.98
C LEU A 71 2.07 10.26 3.63
N ALA A 72 0.83 9.77 3.56
CA ALA A 72 0.04 9.80 2.35
C ALA A 72 -0.22 11.24 1.89
N ALA A 73 -0.58 12.15 2.81
CA ALA A 73 -0.72 13.57 2.52
C ALA A 73 0.58 14.21 2.01
N ALA A 74 1.73 13.88 2.61
CA ALA A 74 3.03 14.41 2.17
C ALA A 74 3.40 13.94 0.76
N VAL A 75 3.13 12.68 0.42
CA VAL A 75 3.39 12.11 -0.91
C VAL A 75 2.40 12.64 -1.95
N ASN A 76 1.11 12.74 -1.61
CA ASN A 76 0.05 13.25 -2.48
C ASN A 76 0.27 14.73 -2.85
N ALA A 77 0.84 15.54 -1.94
CA ALA A 77 1.20 16.93 -2.23
C ALA A 77 2.26 17.10 -3.33
N LEU A 78 3.05 16.05 -3.60
CA LEU A 78 4.04 16.00 -4.67
C LEU A 78 3.51 15.32 -5.95
N ASP A 79 2.27 14.79 -5.91
CA ASP A 79 1.65 14.10 -7.03
C ASP A 79 1.10 15.08 -8.06
N THR A 80 1.96 15.60 -8.94
CA THR A 80 1.54 16.48 -10.03
C THR A 80 2.23 16.10 -11.35
N PRO A 81 1.63 16.44 -12.51
CA PRO A 81 2.27 16.21 -13.81
C PRO A 81 3.67 16.84 -13.93
N GLN A 82 3.88 18.01 -13.31
CA GLN A 82 5.15 18.73 -13.35
C GLN A 82 6.25 18.00 -12.58
N HIS A 83 5.91 17.41 -11.43
CA HIS A 83 6.84 16.58 -10.68
C HIS A 83 7.16 15.29 -11.45
N MET A 84 6.14 14.62 -12.00
CA MET A 84 6.36 13.38 -12.78
C MET A 84 7.24 13.60 -14.02
N SER A 85 7.24 14.81 -14.60
CA SER A 85 8.10 15.13 -15.75
C SER A 85 9.60 15.31 -15.42
N GLN A 86 9.99 15.31 -14.14
CA GLN A 86 11.39 15.53 -13.75
C GLN A 86 12.25 14.29 -13.92
N ALA A 87 13.53 14.49 -14.23
CA ALA A 87 14.52 13.42 -14.30
C ALA A 87 15.05 13.10 -12.91
N VAL A 88 15.06 11.82 -12.53
CA VAL A 88 15.58 11.35 -11.24
C VAL A 88 16.67 10.30 -11.46
N TRP A 89 17.64 10.27 -10.57
CA TRP A 89 18.70 9.26 -10.53
C TRP A 89 18.72 8.61 -9.17
N ASP A 90 19.06 7.33 -9.13
CA ASP A 90 19.30 6.66 -7.86
C ASP A 90 20.73 6.95 -7.34
N VAL A 91 20.89 7.17 -6.04
CA VAL A 91 22.21 7.40 -5.43
C VAL A 91 23.08 6.14 -5.36
N SER A 92 22.50 4.94 -5.44
CA SER A 92 23.23 3.67 -5.47
C SER A 92 23.86 3.37 -6.84
N GLU A 93 23.33 4.00 -7.89
CA GLU A 93 23.86 3.89 -9.25
C GLU A 93 25.13 4.75 -9.44
N PRO A 94 26.02 4.38 -10.38
CA PRO A 94 27.14 5.22 -10.81
C PRO A 94 26.72 6.66 -11.18
N ALA A 95 27.68 7.59 -11.06
CA ALA A 95 27.42 9.00 -11.29
C ALA A 95 27.03 9.33 -12.75
N ASP A 96 27.52 8.53 -13.69
CA ASP A 96 27.33 8.63 -15.14
C ASP A 96 26.15 7.80 -15.68
N SER A 97 25.44 7.07 -14.81
CA SER A 97 24.22 6.35 -15.20
C SER A 97 23.16 7.31 -15.75
N PRO A 98 22.37 6.90 -16.77
CA PRO A 98 21.23 7.67 -17.23
C PRO A 98 20.18 7.82 -16.11
N PRO A 99 19.25 8.80 -16.21
CA PRO A 99 18.15 8.89 -15.27
C PRO A 99 17.31 7.62 -15.31
N VAL A 100 16.72 7.28 -14.17
CA VAL A 100 15.80 6.14 -14.06
C VAL A 100 14.57 6.43 -14.94
N PRO A 101 14.15 5.50 -15.81
CA PRO A 101 12.92 5.66 -16.59
C PRO A 101 11.73 5.90 -15.65
N MET A 102 10.99 6.99 -15.86
CA MET A 102 9.89 7.36 -14.97
C MET A 102 8.65 6.49 -15.24
N SER A 103 8.38 5.54 -14.33
CA SER A 103 7.10 4.83 -14.19
C SER A 103 6.32 5.37 -12.98
N ASP A 104 5.08 4.91 -12.79
CA ASP A 104 4.26 5.26 -11.63
C ASP A 104 4.93 4.88 -10.31
N ASP A 105 5.57 3.71 -10.25
CA ASP A 105 6.32 3.24 -9.07
C ASP A 105 7.57 4.09 -8.82
N VAL A 106 8.38 4.36 -9.86
CA VAL A 106 9.56 5.22 -9.74
C VAL A 106 9.15 6.61 -9.26
N PHE A 107 8.01 7.12 -9.73
CA PHE A 107 7.49 8.41 -9.29
C PHE A 107 7.01 8.38 -7.83
N LEU A 108 6.33 7.32 -7.40
CA LEU A 108 6.00 7.11 -5.97
C LEU A 108 7.27 7.08 -5.11
N TYR A 109 8.27 6.32 -5.51
CA TYR A 109 9.51 6.13 -4.74
C TYR A 109 10.35 7.40 -4.69
N ALA A 110 10.40 8.18 -5.77
CA ALA A 110 11.04 9.50 -5.75
C ALA A 110 10.36 10.45 -4.75
N ARG A 111 9.02 10.48 -4.70
CA ARG A 111 8.27 11.29 -3.73
C ARG A 111 8.51 10.83 -2.29
N LEU A 112 8.56 9.52 -2.04
CA LEU A 112 8.92 8.96 -0.74
C LEU A 112 10.35 9.34 -0.33
N ALA A 113 11.31 9.33 -1.26
CA ALA A 113 12.68 9.76 -1.00
C ALA A 113 12.77 11.25 -0.62
N VAL A 114 11.97 12.12 -1.25
CA VAL A 114 11.83 13.54 -0.87
C VAL A 114 11.29 13.69 0.55
N VAL A 115 10.25 12.92 0.90
CA VAL A 115 9.69 12.92 2.26
C VAL A 115 10.74 12.45 3.27
N ALA A 116 11.45 11.36 2.99
CA ALA A 116 12.52 10.83 3.84
C ALA A 116 13.69 11.83 4.03
N ALA A 117 13.95 12.68 3.03
CA ALA A 117 14.92 13.78 3.11
C ALA A 117 14.48 14.91 4.08
N GLY A 118 13.24 14.87 4.58
CA GLY A 118 12.73 15.69 5.67
C GLY A 118 12.02 16.96 5.24
N LEU A 119 11.40 17.62 6.22
CA LEU A 119 10.47 18.73 6.04
C LEU A 119 10.98 19.87 5.16
N ARG A 120 12.24 20.27 5.34
CA ARG A 120 12.82 21.39 4.57
C ARG A 120 12.90 21.05 3.09
N THR A 121 13.40 19.85 2.77
CA THR A 121 13.53 19.35 1.41
C THR A 121 12.16 19.18 0.78
N TRP A 122 11.23 18.55 1.51
CA TRP A 122 9.85 18.39 1.07
C TRP A 122 9.20 19.74 0.73
N ARG A 123 9.29 20.75 1.60
CA ARG A 123 8.75 22.09 1.33
C ARG A 123 9.36 22.74 0.09
N GLN A 124 10.65 22.55 -0.13
CA GLN A 124 11.33 23.09 -1.31
C GLN A 124 10.76 22.46 -2.58
N VAL A 125 10.63 21.13 -2.61
CA VAL A 125 10.12 20.42 -3.79
C VAL A 125 8.64 20.72 -4.05
N VAL A 126 7.82 20.78 -2.99
CA VAL A 126 6.41 21.21 -3.11
C VAL A 126 6.29 22.61 -3.75
N ALA A 127 7.17 23.54 -3.36
CA ALA A 127 7.14 24.90 -3.89
C ALA A 127 7.71 25.03 -5.31
N ASP A 128 8.63 24.13 -5.69
CA ASP A 128 9.31 24.13 -6.97
C ASP A 128 9.47 22.69 -7.48
N PRO A 129 8.61 22.22 -8.40
CA PRO A 129 8.71 20.88 -8.97
C PRO A 129 10.08 20.61 -9.59
N GLY A 130 10.77 21.63 -10.11
CA GLY A 130 12.11 21.48 -10.68
C GLY A 130 13.15 21.00 -9.67
N SER A 131 12.94 21.24 -8.38
CA SER A 131 13.80 20.75 -7.30
C SER A 131 13.71 19.24 -7.07
N LEU A 132 12.74 18.54 -7.67
CA LEU A 132 12.73 17.06 -7.70
C LEU A 132 13.80 16.50 -8.63
N SER A 133 14.25 17.27 -9.63
CA SER A 133 15.31 16.83 -10.55
C SER A 133 16.63 16.68 -9.80
N GLY A 134 17.12 15.45 -9.65
CA GLY A 134 18.29 15.17 -8.82
C GLY A 134 18.49 13.71 -8.47
N ARG A 135 19.49 13.45 -7.60
CA ARG A 135 19.80 12.11 -7.10
C ARG A 135 19.09 11.85 -5.78
N TRP A 136 18.37 10.74 -5.71
CA TRP A 136 17.55 10.33 -4.56
C TRP A 136 17.79 8.84 -4.23
N GLN A 137 17.41 8.41 -3.03
CA GLN A 137 17.37 6.99 -2.67
C GLN A 137 16.07 6.36 -3.16
N VAL A 138 15.87 6.30 -4.47
CA VAL A 138 14.62 5.83 -5.07
C VAL A 138 14.42 4.34 -4.76
N ALA A 139 15.42 3.51 -5.01
CA ALA A 139 15.35 2.06 -4.86
C ALA A 139 15.07 1.60 -3.43
N SER A 140 15.47 2.38 -2.41
CA SER A 140 15.24 2.04 -1.00
C SER A 140 14.04 2.76 -0.41
N ALA A 141 13.44 3.74 -1.10
CA ALA A 141 12.37 4.55 -0.53
C ALA A 141 11.05 3.77 -0.34
N GLU A 142 10.83 2.69 -1.10
CA GLU A 142 9.66 1.81 -0.94
C GLU A 142 9.53 1.24 0.48
N GLU A 143 10.65 1.02 1.18
CA GLU A 143 10.70 0.55 2.56
C GLU A 143 9.91 1.44 3.54
N LEU A 144 9.68 2.71 3.19
CA LEU A 144 8.88 3.63 4.01
C LEU A 144 7.39 3.26 4.00
N LEU A 145 6.89 2.58 2.97
CA LEU A 145 5.51 2.10 2.88
C LEU A 145 5.25 0.98 3.91
N GLU A 146 6.26 0.18 4.21
CA GLU A 146 6.19 -0.95 5.16
C GLU A 146 6.22 -0.52 6.63
N VAL A 147 6.59 0.73 6.91
CA VAL A 147 6.77 1.22 8.28
C VAL A 147 5.47 1.19 9.09
N ALA A 148 4.37 1.72 8.52
CA ALA A 148 3.10 1.78 9.25
C ALA A 148 2.45 0.39 9.43
N PRO A 149 2.38 -0.47 8.39
CA PRO A 149 1.93 -1.86 8.55
C PRO A 149 2.69 -2.61 9.65
N ARG A 150 4.02 -2.60 9.62
CA ARG A 150 4.85 -3.30 10.61
C ARG A 150 4.69 -2.73 12.02
N ALA A 151 4.59 -1.40 12.15
CA ALA A 151 4.36 -0.76 13.45
C ALA A 151 2.99 -1.11 14.04
N LEU A 152 1.95 -1.21 13.21
CA LEU A 152 0.61 -1.62 13.65
C LEU A 152 0.62 -3.07 14.13
N GLU A 153 1.23 -3.97 13.36
CA GLU A 153 1.35 -5.38 13.71
C GLU A 153 2.05 -5.54 15.06
N ILE A 154 3.16 -4.84 15.30
CA ILE A 154 3.86 -4.87 16.60
C ILE A 154 2.99 -4.29 17.72
N ALA A 155 2.29 -3.18 17.46
CA ALA A 155 1.49 -2.50 18.48
C ALA A 155 0.23 -3.28 18.88
N THR A 156 -0.33 -4.09 17.99
CA THR A 156 -1.70 -4.62 18.13
C THR A 156 -1.82 -6.12 17.87
N GLY A 157 -0.86 -6.74 17.18
CA GLY A 157 -0.95 -8.09 16.64
C GLY A 157 -1.93 -8.24 15.48
N LEU A 158 -2.42 -7.14 14.90
CA LEU A 158 -3.36 -7.13 13.78
C LEU A 158 -2.66 -6.74 12.47
N ASP A 159 -3.18 -7.26 11.36
CA ASP A 159 -2.79 -6.83 10.02
C ASP A 159 -3.18 -5.38 9.76
N TRP A 160 -2.43 -4.74 8.85
CA TRP A 160 -2.72 -3.41 8.35
C TRP A 160 -4.07 -3.36 7.62
N ASP A 161 -5.01 -2.58 8.13
CA ASP A 161 -6.35 -2.43 7.53
C ASP A 161 -6.76 -0.97 7.35
N HIS A 162 -5.79 -0.08 7.48
CA HIS A 162 -6.03 1.35 7.41
C HIS A 162 -5.87 1.83 5.97
N THR A 163 -6.93 2.40 5.43
CA THR A 163 -6.90 3.16 4.19
C THR A 163 -6.62 4.62 4.54
N PRO A 164 -5.49 5.19 4.10
CA PRO A 164 -5.23 6.60 4.32
C PRO A 164 -6.29 7.50 3.69
N VAL A 165 -6.43 8.72 4.19
CA VAL A 165 -7.45 9.69 3.71
C VAL A 165 -7.26 10.09 2.24
N VAL A 166 -6.01 10.04 1.76
CA VAL A 166 -5.65 10.29 0.36
C VAL A 166 -4.78 9.13 -0.14
N ASP A 167 -4.84 8.86 -1.44
CA ASP A 167 -3.99 7.84 -2.07
C ASP A 167 -2.60 8.41 -2.41
N VAL A 168 -1.62 7.53 -2.46
CA VAL A 168 -0.21 7.80 -2.80
C VAL A 168 0.11 7.45 -4.25
N ALA A 169 -0.75 6.68 -4.92
CA ALA A 169 -0.58 6.30 -6.32
C ALA A 169 -0.35 7.53 -7.22
N ALA A 170 0.45 7.35 -8.27
CA ALA A 170 0.62 8.39 -9.27
C ALA A 170 -0.75 8.73 -9.91
N GLY A 171 -1.07 10.01 -10.05
CA GLY A 171 -2.36 10.42 -10.63
C GLY A 171 -3.52 10.49 -9.63
N SER A 172 -3.32 10.16 -8.36
CA SER A 172 -4.37 10.15 -7.34
C SER A 172 -4.78 11.54 -6.84
N ASN A 173 -3.93 12.55 -7.02
CA ASN A 173 -4.27 13.93 -6.71
C ASN A 173 -5.15 14.54 -7.82
N ASP A 174 -6.43 14.20 -7.78
CA ASP A 174 -7.45 14.67 -8.73
C ASP A 174 -7.37 16.17 -9.04
N ALA A 175 -7.09 17.00 -8.02
CA ALA A 175 -6.99 18.44 -8.17
C ALA A 175 -5.78 18.85 -9.03
N ALA A 176 -4.64 18.19 -8.87
CA ALA A 176 -3.43 18.45 -9.64
C ALA A 176 -3.49 17.86 -11.06
N TRP A 177 -4.14 16.71 -11.21
CA TRP A 177 -4.24 15.97 -12.48
C TRP A 177 -5.45 16.35 -13.34
N GLY A 178 -6.45 17.03 -12.75
CA GLY A 178 -7.67 17.43 -13.44
C GLY A 178 -8.65 16.28 -13.68
N THR A 179 -8.55 15.21 -12.89
CA THR A 179 -9.42 14.03 -12.94
C THR A 179 -10.54 14.15 -11.91
N THR A 180 -11.67 13.47 -12.16
CA THR A 180 -12.71 13.24 -11.15
C THR A 180 -12.78 11.76 -10.88
N ALA A 181 -12.38 11.31 -9.68
CA ALA A 181 -12.49 9.92 -9.28
C ALA A 181 -13.95 9.43 -9.36
N VAL A 182 -14.14 8.27 -9.97
CA VAL A 182 -15.36 7.47 -9.88
C VAL A 182 -15.01 6.29 -8.97
N GLU A 183 -15.42 6.34 -7.71
CA GLU A 183 -15.32 5.18 -6.83
C GLU A 183 -16.53 4.26 -7.06
N ASP A 184 -16.27 3.02 -7.50
CA ASP A 184 -17.24 1.93 -7.50
C ASP A 184 -16.77 0.91 -6.45
N ASN A 185 -17.39 0.91 -5.26
CA ASN A 185 -16.82 0.34 -4.04
C ASN A 185 -17.78 -0.58 -3.26
N ASP A 186 -18.64 -1.36 -3.95
CA ASP A 186 -19.58 -2.32 -3.31
C ASP A 186 -19.11 -3.79 -3.34
N LYS A 187 -17.83 -4.02 -3.62
CA LYS A 187 -17.22 -5.36 -3.55
C LYS A 187 -16.82 -5.70 -2.11
N TRP A 188 -17.20 -6.89 -1.64
CA TRP A 188 -16.75 -7.44 -0.35
C TRP A 188 -15.61 -8.45 -0.51
N TRP A 189 -15.42 -8.92 -1.74
CA TRP A 189 -14.39 -9.85 -2.13
C TRP A 189 -13.49 -9.20 -3.16
N ASN A 190 -12.18 -9.23 -2.91
CA ASN A 190 -11.19 -8.85 -3.91
C ASN A 190 -10.19 -9.99 -4.11
N TRP A 191 -10.13 -10.49 -5.34
CA TRP A 191 -9.06 -11.37 -5.76
C TRP A 191 -7.94 -10.55 -6.37
N TYR A 192 -6.85 -10.41 -5.62
CA TYR A 192 -5.69 -9.68 -6.08
C TYR A 192 -4.68 -10.63 -6.75
N MET A 193 -4.14 -10.20 -7.88
CA MET A 193 -2.89 -10.69 -8.45
C MET A 193 -2.85 -12.20 -8.77
N CYS A 194 -3.65 -12.65 -9.75
CA CYS A 194 -3.43 -13.97 -10.36
C CYS A 194 -2.07 -14.01 -11.08
N GLY A 195 -1.02 -14.55 -10.47
CA GLY A 195 0.24 -14.89 -11.17
C GLY A 195 1.18 -13.73 -11.52
N HIS A 196 0.95 -12.52 -10.97
CA HIS A 196 1.68 -11.31 -11.37
C HIS A 196 2.63 -10.70 -10.32
N GLU A 197 2.86 -11.32 -9.14
CA GLU A 197 3.84 -10.78 -8.19
C GLU A 197 4.69 -11.83 -7.44
N TYR A 198 5.97 -11.46 -7.23
CA TYR A 198 7.06 -12.08 -6.46
C TYR A 198 7.91 -13.24 -7.02
N ASP A 199 7.66 -13.77 -8.22
CA ASP A 199 8.70 -14.50 -8.98
C ASP A 199 8.30 -14.63 -10.44
N GLU A 200 9.18 -14.21 -11.35
CA GLU A 200 8.90 -14.08 -12.78
C GLU A 200 8.40 -15.40 -13.43
N LYS A 201 7.38 -15.29 -14.31
CA LYS A 201 7.04 -16.22 -15.44
C LYS A 201 6.05 -17.37 -15.18
N ALA A 202 5.07 -17.24 -14.30
CA ALA A 202 3.94 -18.19 -14.24
C ALA A 202 2.64 -17.69 -14.92
N VAL A 203 2.76 -16.68 -15.79
CA VAL A 203 1.60 -16.05 -16.46
C VAL A 203 0.91 -17.05 -17.39
N ARG A 204 -0.42 -17.13 -17.27
CA ARG A 204 -1.27 -17.91 -18.18
C ARG A 204 -2.62 -17.21 -18.35
N ASP A 205 -2.72 -16.30 -19.32
CA ASP A 205 -3.90 -15.45 -19.57
C ASP A 205 -5.25 -16.20 -19.54
N GLY A 206 -5.29 -17.41 -20.13
CA GLY A 206 -6.50 -18.24 -20.14
C GLY A 206 -6.93 -18.73 -18.76
N PHE A 207 -5.99 -18.89 -17.82
CA PHE A 207 -6.29 -19.20 -16.43
C PHE A 207 -6.77 -17.95 -15.69
N ASP A 208 -6.09 -16.82 -15.86
CA ASP A 208 -6.44 -15.54 -15.21
C ASP A 208 -7.87 -15.13 -15.56
N SER A 209 -8.26 -15.20 -16.85
CA SER A 209 -9.62 -14.89 -17.30
C SER A 209 -10.66 -15.74 -16.57
N VAL A 210 -10.41 -17.04 -16.44
CA VAL A 210 -11.37 -17.97 -15.83
C VAL A 210 -11.41 -17.81 -14.31
N ALA A 211 -10.28 -17.49 -13.67
CA ALA A 211 -10.22 -17.15 -12.25
C ALA A 211 -11.04 -15.88 -11.94
N TYR A 212 -10.92 -14.83 -12.76
CA TYR A 212 -11.73 -13.60 -12.62
C TYR A 212 -13.23 -13.84 -12.88
N ASP A 213 -13.59 -14.73 -13.81
CA ASP A 213 -14.99 -15.11 -14.01
C ASP A 213 -15.55 -15.81 -12.77
N LEU A 214 -14.78 -16.74 -12.17
CA LEU A 214 -15.18 -17.44 -10.96
C LEU A 214 -15.31 -16.48 -9.77
N GLU A 215 -14.37 -15.54 -9.64
CA GLU A 215 -14.43 -14.48 -8.63
C GLU A 215 -15.73 -13.68 -8.72
N ARG A 216 -16.06 -13.15 -9.90
CA ARG A 216 -17.29 -12.37 -10.11
C ARG A 216 -18.53 -13.19 -9.80
N ALA A 217 -18.52 -14.48 -10.11
CA ALA A 217 -19.62 -15.38 -9.78
C ALA A 217 -19.75 -15.59 -8.26
N ILE A 218 -18.64 -15.67 -7.52
CA ILE A 218 -18.64 -15.79 -6.05
C ILE A 218 -19.08 -14.48 -5.39
N ASP A 219 -18.54 -13.34 -5.81
CA ASP A 219 -18.82 -12.01 -5.25
C ASP A 219 -20.32 -11.65 -5.38
N SER A 220 -20.93 -12.03 -6.51
CA SER A 220 -22.36 -11.82 -6.77
C SER A 220 -23.30 -12.86 -6.14
N ASP A 221 -22.77 -13.94 -5.55
CA ASP A 221 -23.59 -14.99 -4.92
C ASP A 221 -23.93 -14.62 -3.46
N ALA A 222 -25.22 -14.46 -3.19
CA ALA A 222 -25.74 -14.13 -1.86
C ALA A 222 -25.39 -15.17 -0.79
N ALA A 223 -25.24 -16.46 -1.14
CA ALA A 223 -24.83 -17.49 -0.21
C ALA A 223 -23.38 -17.30 0.24
N TRP A 224 -22.50 -16.90 -0.67
CA TRP A 224 -21.10 -16.57 -0.36
C TRP A 224 -20.98 -15.31 0.47
N ARG A 225 -21.73 -14.25 0.16
CA ARG A 225 -21.78 -13.02 0.98
C ARG A 225 -22.31 -13.30 2.39
N ALA A 226 -23.36 -14.14 2.51
CA ALA A 226 -23.89 -14.58 3.80
C ALA A 226 -22.87 -15.44 4.57
N TRP A 227 -22.17 -16.37 3.90
CA TRP A 227 -21.11 -17.15 4.52
C TRP A 227 -20.02 -16.25 5.10
N TRP A 228 -19.53 -15.29 4.32
CA TRP A 228 -18.46 -14.37 4.75
C TRP A 228 -18.87 -13.46 5.90
N SER A 229 -20.14 -13.04 5.96
CA SER A 229 -20.64 -12.21 7.07
C SER A 229 -20.38 -12.82 8.47
N ASN A 230 -20.21 -14.15 8.57
CA ASN A 230 -19.86 -14.83 9.82
C ASN A 230 -18.43 -14.54 10.30
N ALA A 231 -17.55 -14.03 9.43
CA ALA A 231 -16.17 -13.67 9.79
C ALA A 231 -16.09 -12.42 10.67
N GLY A 232 -17.16 -11.60 10.69
CA GLY A 232 -17.22 -10.33 11.40
C GLY A 232 -16.25 -9.28 10.85
N VAL A 233 -15.82 -9.44 9.60
CA VAL A 233 -14.91 -8.54 8.87
C VAL A 233 -15.56 -8.24 7.51
N PRO A 234 -15.61 -6.97 7.07
CA PRO A 234 -16.18 -6.57 5.79
C PRO A 234 -15.57 -7.29 4.59
N ASP A 235 -14.23 -7.31 4.51
CA ASP A 235 -13.54 -7.65 3.26
C ASP A 235 -12.66 -8.89 3.37
N LEU A 236 -12.61 -9.65 2.29
CA LEU A 236 -11.66 -10.75 2.10
C LEU A 236 -10.81 -10.49 0.87
N GLU A 237 -9.50 -10.49 1.07
CA GLU A 237 -8.50 -10.37 0.01
C GLU A 237 -7.72 -11.68 -0.11
N VAL A 238 -7.69 -12.25 -1.31
CA VAL A 238 -6.92 -13.45 -1.62
C VAL A 238 -5.77 -13.14 -2.58
N TYR A 239 -4.59 -13.65 -2.26
CA TYR A 239 -3.33 -13.49 -2.99
C TYR A 239 -2.77 -14.87 -3.33
N PRO A 240 -3.20 -15.49 -4.45
CA PRO A 240 -2.57 -16.72 -4.92
C PRO A 240 -1.19 -16.43 -5.53
N TYR A 241 -0.16 -17.09 -5.01
CA TYR A 241 1.18 -17.07 -5.59
C TYR A 241 1.49 -18.39 -6.31
N TYR A 242 2.07 -18.28 -7.50
CA TYR A 242 2.50 -19.42 -8.31
C TYR A 242 4.02 -19.41 -8.37
N THR A 243 4.65 -20.49 -7.92
CA THR A 243 6.12 -20.59 -7.94
C THR A 243 6.57 -21.86 -8.65
N TRP A 244 7.68 -21.75 -9.38
CA TRP A 244 8.40 -22.89 -9.97
C TRP A 244 9.30 -23.61 -8.96
N SER A 245 9.37 -23.09 -7.73
CA SER A 245 10.25 -23.57 -6.67
C SER A 245 9.43 -24.18 -5.52
N VAL A 246 9.92 -24.03 -4.28
CA VAL A 246 9.22 -24.52 -3.10
C VAL A 246 7.98 -23.67 -2.87
N VAL A 247 6.79 -24.28 -2.85
CA VAL A 247 5.53 -23.60 -2.52
C VAL A 247 5.54 -23.15 -1.05
N PRO A 248 5.49 -21.83 -0.74
CA PRO A 248 5.38 -21.39 0.65
C PRO A 248 4.16 -21.96 1.36
N LYS A 249 4.21 -21.98 2.70
CA LYS A 249 3.04 -22.31 3.52
C LYS A 249 2.01 -21.18 3.45
N PRO A 250 0.71 -21.49 3.38
CA PRO A 250 -0.32 -20.47 3.35
C PRO A 250 -0.34 -19.67 4.66
N ARG A 251 -0.64 -18.37 4.54
CA ARG A 251 -0.73 -17.43 5.66
C ARG A 251 -2.08 -16.73 5.61
N LEU A 252 -2.66 -16.54 6.79
CA LEU A 252 -3.84 -15.71 6.97
C LEU A 252 -3.49 -14.64 7.98
N GLY A 253 -3.75 -13.40 7.61
CA GLY A 253 -3.70 -12.27 8.51
C GLY A 253 -5.06 -11.61 8.61
N LYS A 254 -5.38 -11.07 9.80
CA LYS A 254 -6.71 -10.56 10.13
C LYS A 254 -6.60 -9.14 10.67
N GLY A 255 -7.14 -8.20 9.91
CA GLY A 255 -7.45 -6.85 10.34
C GLY A 255 -8.89 -6.72 10.86
N ARG A 256 -9.32 -5.49 11.16
CA ARG A 256 -10.72 -5.19 11.53
C ARG A 256 -11.60 -5.02 10.30
N LYS A 257 -11.05 -4.47 9.22
CA LYS A 257 -11.78 -4.25 7.96
C LYS A 257 -11.58 -5.35 6.93
N VAL A 258 -10.44 -6.02 6.96
CA VAL A 258 -10.03 -6.97 5.94
C VAL A 258 -9.32 -8.19 6.51
N VAL A 259 -9.54 -9.35 5.91
CA VAL A 259 -8.73 -10.55 6.08
C VAL A 259 -7.93 -10.76 4.81
N ARG A 260 -6.62 -11.01 4.95
CA ARG A 260 -5.72 -11.31 3.83
C ARG A 260 -5.27 -12.74 3.86
N VAL A 261 -5.26 -13.37 2.69
CA VAL A 261 -4.84 -14.76 2.52
C VAL A 261 -3.74 -14.81 1.47
N HIS A 262 -2.55 -15.21 1.87
CA HIS A 262 -1.48 -15.55 0.93
C HIS A 262 -1.46 -17.07 0.78
N TYR A 263 -1.67 -17.57 -0.44
CA TYR A 263 -1.78 -19.00 -0.70
C TYR A 263 -0.98 -19.47 -1.91
N GLY A 264 -0.32 -20.62 -1.77
CA GLY A 264 0.65 -21.09 -2.73
C GLY A 264 0.25 -22.22 -3.61
N PHE A 265 0.65 -22.10 -4.87
CA PHE A 265 0.45 -23.10 -5.89
C PHE A 265 1.74 -23.39 -6.66
N ASP A 266 1.87 -24.63 -7.12
CA ASP A 266 2.96 -25.07 -7.98
C ASP A 266 2.67 -24.63 -9.43
N ALA A 267 3.51 -23.73 -9.96
CA ALA A 267 3.38 -23.23 -11.31
C ALA A 267 3.48 -24.35 -12.36
N ALA A 268 4.20 -25.45 -12.08
CA ALA A 268 4.30 -26.57 -13.00
C ALA A 268 2.96 -27.31 -13.16
N ILE A 269 2.07 -27.28 -12.17
CA ILE A 269 0.71 -27.81 -12.31
C ILE A 269 -0.10 -26.90 -13.23
N LEU A 270 -0.06 -25.59 -12.96
CA LEU A 270 -0.72 -24.57 -13.78
C LEU A 270 -0.32 -24.70 -15.25
N HIS A 271 0.96 -24.82 -15.57
CA HIS A 271 1.44 -24.89 -16.96
C HIS A 271 1.23 -26.24 -17.65
N ARG A 272 1.07 -27.34 -16.90
CA ARG A 272 0.78 -28.67 -17.49
C ARG A 272 -0.70 -28.90 -17.75
N ALA A 273 -1.59 -28.18 -17.09
CA ALA A 273 -3.03 -28.28 -17.33
C ALA A 273 -3.36 -27.98 -18.79
N SER A 274 -4.28 -28.73 -19.39
CA SER A 274 -4.77 -28.37 -20.72
C SER A 274 -5.65 -27.12 -20.62
N THR A 275 -5.86 -26.40 -21.72
CA THR A 275 -6.79 -25.25 -21.73
C THR A 275 -8.21 -25.64 -21.31
N GLN A 276 -8.62 -26.89 -21.57
CA GLN A 276 -9.93 -27.42 -21.17
C GLN A 276 -10.04 -27.66 -19.66
N ASP A 277 -8.91 -27.86 -18.98
CA ASP A 277 -8.87 -28.16 -17.54
C ASP A 277 -8.70 -26.90 -16.68
N LEU A 278 -8.44 -25.73 -17.29
CA LEU A 278 -8.20 -24.48 -16.54
C LEU A 278 -9.38 -24.06 -15.65
N PRO A 279 -10.66 -24.19 -16.07
CA PRO A 279 -11.78 -23.89 -15.17
C PRO A 279 -11.82 -24.77 -13.92
N GLN A 280 -11.54 -26.06 -14.09
CA GLN A 280 -11.48 -26.97 -12.95
C GLN A 280 -10.32 -26.59 -12.03
N LEU A 281 -9.14 -26.31 -12.59
CA LEU A 281 -7.97 -25.93 -11.80
C LEU A 281 -8.20 -24.61 -11.03
N ALA A 282 -8.81 -23.61 -11.66
CA ALA A 282 -9.15 -22.34 -11.02
C ALA A 282 -10.12 -22.55 -9.85
N ALA A 283 -11.14 -23.40 -10.03
CA ALA A 283 -12.07 -23.77 -8.97
C ALA A 283 -11.39 -24.53 -7.82
N GLU A 284 -10.45 -25.42 -8.12
CA GLU A 284 -9.67 -26.14 -7.11
C GLU A 284 -8.79 -25.19 -6.29
N HIS A 285 -8.10 -24.25 -6.94
CA HIS A 285 -7.27 -23.25 -6.26
C HIS A 285 -8.11 -22.33 -5.37
N GLN A 286 -9.24 -21.84 -5.88
CA GLN A 286 -10.15 -21.00 -5.13
C GLN A 286 -10.75 -21.73 -3.92
N ARG A 287 -11.15 -23.00 -4.11
CA ARG A 287 -11.62 -23.86 -3.01
C ARG A 287 -10.55 -24.05 -1.95
N ALA A 288 -9.31 -24.30 -2.33
CA ALA A 288 -8.21 -24.50 -1.37
C ALA A 288 -8.00 -23.27 -0.48
N MET A 289 -8.02 -22.06 -1.06
CA MET A 289 -7.90 -20.81 -0.31
C MET A 289 -9.10 -20.59 0.63
N LEU A 290 -10.32 -20.81 0.14
CA LEU A 290 -11.55 -20.63 0.91
C LEU A 290 -11.67 -21.62 2.09
N LEU A 291 -11.30 -22.89 1.87
CA LEU A 291 -11.27 -23.89 2.94
C LEU A 291 -10.20 -23.55 3.99
N PHE A 292 -9.08 -22.96 3.58
CA PHE A 292 -8.07 -22.48 4.51
C PHE A 292 -8.60 -21.32 5.37
N VAL A 293 -9.28 -20.34 4.76
CA VAL A 293 -9.97 -19.26 5.50
C VAL A 293 -10.99 -19.83 6.46
N GLN A 294 -11.84 -20.73 5.99
CA GLN A 294 -12.87 -21.38 6.78
C GLN A 294 -12.27 -22.04 8.04
N SER A 295 -11.23 -22.84 7.85
CA SER A 295 -10.55 -23.54 8.94
C SER A 295 -9.89 -22.59 9.93
N LYS A 296 -9.24 -21.53 9.44
CA LYS A 296 -8.51 -20.57 10.29
C LYS A 296 -9.42 -19.65 11.09
N LEU A 297 -10.56 -19.28 10.54
CA LEU A 297 -11.52 -18.37 11.18
C LEU A 297 -12.67 -19.10 11.89
N GLY A 298 -12.78 -20.43 11.74
CA GLY A 298 -13.86 -21.21 12.35
C GLY A 298 -15.23 -20.93 11.71
N LEU A 299 -15.27 -20.68 10.41
CA LEU A 299 -16.49 -20.35 9.66
C LEU A 299 -17.34 -21.61 9.41
N PRO A 300 -18.67 -21.45 9.17
CA PRO A 300 -19.53 -22.55 8.73
C PRO A 300 -19.05 -23.15 7.41
N GLU A 301 -19.65 -24.29 7.04
CA GLU A 301 -19.36 -24.95 5.76
C GLU A 301 -19.53 -23.99 4.59
N THR A 302 -18.56 -24.02 3.66
CA THR A 302 -18.58 -23.16 2.48
C THR A 302 -19.73 -23.54 1.54
N PRO A 303 -20.41 -22.57 0.92
CA PRO A 303 -21.33 -22.86 -0.18
C PRO A 303 -20.62 -23.60 -1.33
N PRO A 304 -21.37 -24.28 -2.21
CA PRO A 304 -20.78 -24.80 -3.45
C PRO A 304 -20.22 -23.65 -4.29
N LEU A 305 -19.10 -23.90 -4.98
CA LEU A 305 -18.57 -22.93 -5.94
C LEU A 305 -19.55 -22.78 -7.12
N PRO A 306 -19.72 -21.56 -7.66
CA PRO A 306 -20.46 -21.35 -8.90
C PRO A 306 -19.87 -22.17 -10.05
N VAL A 307 -20.74 -22.67 -10.92
CA VAL A 307 -20.32 -23.34 -12.15
C VAL A 307 -20.20 -22.29 -13.24
N LEU A 308 -19.00 -22.13 -13.79
CA LEU A 308 -18.78 -21.25 -14.93
C LEU A 308 -19.36 -21.85 -16.22
N PRO A 309 -19.89 -21.02 -17.13
CA PRO A 309 -20.44 -21.46 -18.41
C PRO A 309 -19.39 -22.05 -19.37
#